data_AF-A0A9D6FH37-F1
#
_entry.id   AF-A0A9D6FH37-F1
#
_cell.length_a   1.000
_cell.length_b   1.000
_cell.length_c   1.000
_cell.angle_alpha   90.00
_cell.angle_beta   90.00
_cell.angle_gamma   90.00
#
_symmetry.space_group_name_H-M   'P 1'
#
loop_
_entity.id
_entity.type
_entity.pdbx_description
1 polymer ?
#
loop_
_entity_poly.entity_id
_entity_poly.type
_entity_poly.pdbx_seq_one_letter_code
_entity_poly.pdbx_strand_id
1 'polypeptide(L)'
;MSRVEHEPPSQRLHFRVQAPATITIDGVDYPAADWSLGGFLIDRFEGTVQAGEHLISILTINFQGFHISIRKEVVVVRVEADRSRIACRFIEVTEREKELLNYYISNLVTGQMAPVDDVIRRIDTPVKPVPLTPDDKVAESVPLHRQSLRRAVFSILYIIAGVVLGIFLVLTLYSHFFRVDVESAVVTRTIEQVVSKDLGVVQEILVTEGQHVSEGQVLLRLQDDQLSRELETCHQELEDARLALATSQERARREEVRLAAYSRIAAEKLNSAREGVESLREQLRISDLELQRSRGLYESGIGSQSASDEAAARKATLAGELEHAMAELGIAMQAVDSVRKGFFYDGRSLVGQMPEAEVDTEHARRLIPILERRLGEVEQRAKRLEYRAAFPARVLRLTKTAGNTTERGETLVLMEKTGEDPVVDVFLTQSAASYVQLGSPARILVPALDLKLKGEVVSVDRTYGFRAGLQDAYNWRHAAGTSAHVRIALTGLSPDLRTRLAGGMPAIVNLPRSLFLRAFR
;
A
#
# COMPACT_ATOMS: atom_id res chain seq x y z
N MET A 1 52.49 -54.08 -67.59
CA MET A 1 53.79 -54.67 -67.22
C MET A 1 54.63 -53.59 -66.58
N SER A 2 54.68 -53.59 -65.25
CA SER A 2 55.47 -52.66 -64.42
C SER A 2 56.96 -53.02 -64.52
N ARG A 3 57.77 -52.13 -65.09
CA ARG A 3 59.21 -52.29 -65.21
C ARG A 3 59.84 -51.83 -63.89
N VAL A 4 60.29 -52.79 -63.09
CA VAL A 4 61.03 -52.55 -61.85
C VAL A 4 62.50 -52.40 -62.23
N GLU A 5 63.04 -51.19 -62.12
CA GLU A 5 64.48 -50.95 -62.19
C GLU A 5 65.06 -50.88 -60.78
N HIS A 6 66.14 -51.63 -60.58
CA HIS A 6 66.83 -51.74 -59.30
C HIS A 6 67.96 -50.70 -59.28
N GLU A 7 67.83 -49.66 -58.46
CA GLU A 7 68.88 -48.64 -58.28
C GLU A 7 70.00 -49.16 -57.35
N PRO A 8 71.29 -48.98 -57.69
CA PRO A 8 72.40 -49.27 -56.78
C PRO A 8 72.44 -48.29 -55.60
N PRO A 9 73.12 -48.64 -54.48
CA PRO A 9 73.21 -47.79 -53.30
C PRO A 9 73.84 -46.44 -53.65
N SER A 10 73.05 -45.38 -53.50
CA SER A 10 73.39 -44.02 -53.88
C SER A 10 74.49 -43.44 -52.99
N GLN A 11 75.73 -43.37 -53.49
CA GLN A 11 76.81 -42.54 -52.92
C GLN A 11 76.62 -41.06 -53.31
N ARG A 12 75.46 -40.47 -53.03
CA ARG A 12 75.13 -39.12 -53.51
C ARG A 12 74.73 -38.20 -52.35
N LEU A 13 75.34 -37.01 -52.33
CA LEU A 13 75.23 -36.03 -51.25
C LEU A 13 73.94 -35.19 -51.30
N HIS A 14 73.21 -35.16 -52.43
CA HIS A 14 72.03 -34.30 -52.61
C HIS A 14 70.90 -35.01 -53.39
N PHE A 15 69.65 -34.78 -52.96
CA PHE A 15 68.44 -35.22 -53.67
C PHE A 15 68.29 -34.45 -54.99
N ARG A 16 67.88 -35.16 -56.05
CA ARG A 16 67.52 -34.58 -57.35
C ARG A 16 66.00 -34.48 -57.47
N VAL A 17 65.52 -33.40 -58.07
CA VAL A 17 64.11 -33.13 -58.29
C VAL A 17 63.83 -33.06 -59.79
N GLN A 18 62.77 -33.73 -60.23
CA GLN A 18 62.21 -33.65 -61.58
C GLN A 18 61.04 -32.66 -61.57
N ALA A 19 61.35 -31.38 -61.35
CA ALA A 19 60.39 -30.28 -61.34
C ALA A 19 60.67 -29.32 -62.51
N PRO A 20 59.64 -28.66 -63.07
CA PRO A 20 59.82 -27.76 -64.20
C PRO A 20 60.75 -26.60 -63.83
N ALA A 21 61.96 -26.62 -64.39
CA ALA A 21 62.94 -25.57 -64.31
C ALA A 21 63.54 -25.34 -65.69
N THR A 22 63.84 -24.08 -66.01
CA THR A 22 64.44 -23.67 -67.27
C THR A 22 65.87 -23.23 -67.00
N ILE A 23 66.81 -23.68 -67.83
CA ILE A 23 68.21 -23.30 -67.76
C ILE A 23 68.53 -22.50 -69.02
N THR A 24 68.89 -21.24 -68.83
CA THR A 24 69.33 -20.38 -69.93
C THR A 24 70.86 -20.44 -70.02
N ILE A 25 71.39 -20.86 -71.17
CA ILE A 25 72.82 -20.85 -71.50
C ILE A 25 72.97 -20.09 -72.82
N ASP A 26 73.86 -19.10 -72.86
CA ASP A 26 74.11 -18.25 -74.05
C ASP A 26 72.85 -17.63 -74.68
N GLY A 27 71.82 -17.39 -73.85
CA GLY A 27 70.54 -16.79 -74.27
C GLY A 27 69.51 -17.78 -74.82
N VAL A 28 69.80 -19.09 -74.85
CA VAL A 28 68.87 -20.15 -75.24
C VAL A 28 68.34 -20.88 -74.01
N ASP A 29 67.03 -21.07 -73.96
CA ASP A 29 66.33 -21.71 -72.84
C ASP A 29 66.19 -23.22 -73.07
N TYR A 30 66.73 -24.00 -72.14
CA TYR A 30 66.62 -25.45 -72.13
C TYR A 30 65.80 -25.94 -70.94
N PRO A 31 64.85 -26.87 -71.10
CA PRO A 31 64.18 -27.49 -69.97
C PRO A 31 65.15 -28.42 -69.22
N ALA A 32 65.21 -28.27 -67.89
CA ALA A 32 65.98 -29.16 -67.02
C ALA A 32 65.26 -30.51 -66.91
N ALA A 33 65.97 -31.60 -67.19
CA ALA A 33 65.46 -32.96 -67.00
C ALA A 33 65.47 -33.36 -65.51
N ASP A 34 66.54 -33.01 -64.80
CA ASP A 34 66.62 -33.04 -63.34
C ASP A 34 67.55 -31.93 -62.83
N TRP A 35 67.38 -31.53 -61.57
CA TRP A 35 68.27 -30.59 -60.90
C TRP A 35 68.38 -30.86 -59.40
N SER A 36 69.44 -30.34 -58.77
CA SER A 36 69.77 -30.49 -57.35
C SER A 36 70.57 -29.30 -56.84
N LEU A 37 70.91 -29.30 -55.54
CA LEU A 37 71.83 -28.32 -54.93
C LEU A 37 73.21 -28.27 -55.60
N GLY A 38 73.64 -29.36 -56.25
CA GLY A 38 74.98 -29.47 -56.84
C GLY A 38 75.03 -29.19 -58.35
N GLY A 39 73.91 -29.21 -59.06
CA GLY A 39 73.91 -29.12 -60.52
C GLY A 39 72.62 -29.62 -61.17
N PHE A 40 72.61 -29.68 -62.50
CA PHE A 40 71.44 -30.00 -63.32
C PHE A 40 71.79 -30.85 -64.55
N LEU A 41 70.77 -31.44 -65.17
CA LEU A 41 70.83 -32.22 -66.40
C LEU A 41 69.92 -31.60 -67.46
N ILE A 42 70.42 -31.49 -68.69
CA ILE A 42 69.65 -31.09 -69.88
C ILE A 42 69.63 -32.27 -70.85
N ASP A 43 68.45 -32.66 -71.34
CA ASP A 43 68.27 -33.82 -72.25
C ASP A 43 68.34 -33.48 -73.74
N ARG A 44 68.20 -32.20 -74.12
CA ARG A 44 68.20 -31.72 -75.52
C ARG A 44 68.99 -30.43 -75.66
N PHE A 45 70.29 -30.52 -75.47
CA PHE A 45 71.20 -29.39 -75.63
C PHE A 45 71.56 -29.18 -77.10
N GLU A 46 71.32 -27.97 -77.60
CA GLU A 46 71.58 -27.59 -79.00
C GLU A 46 72.88 -26.77 -79.11
N GLY A 47 73.98 -27.36 -78.65
CA GLY A 47 75.29 -26.72 -78.65
C GLY A 47 76.44 -27.74 -78.63
N THR A 48 77.66 -27.28 -78.90
CA THR A 48 78.87 -28.12 -78.83
C THR A 48 79.68 -27.73 -77.61
N VAL A 49 79.71 -28.61 -76.60
CA VAL A 49 80.48 -28.41 -75.35
C VAL A 49 81.32 -29.63 -75.03
N GLN A 50 82.43 -29.44 -74.32
CA GLN A 50 83.30 -30.52 -73.85
C GLN A 50 83.21 -30.70 -72.33
N ALA A 51 83.47 -31.92 -71.84
CA ALA A 51 83.57 -32.15 -70.40
C ALA A 51 84.77 -31.38 -69.83
N GLY A 52 84.54 -30.62 -68.76
CA GLY A 52 85.49 -29.70 -68.14
C GLY A 52 85.32 -28.23 -68.55
N GLU A 53 84.46 -27.93 -69.52
CA GLU A 53 84.19 -26.57 -69.97
C GLU A 53 83.32 -25.79 -68.98
N HIS A 54 83.61 -24.51 -68.81
CA HIS A 54 82.90 -23.60 -67.91
C HIS A 54 81.90 -22.75 -68.68
N LEU A 55 80.64 -22.75 -68.24
CA LEU A 55 79.53 -22.03 -68.87
C LEU A 55 78.85 -21.14 -67.84
N ILE A 56 78.28 -20.01 -68.27
CA ILE A 56 77.40 -19.21 -67.42
C ILE A 56 75.96 -19.68 -67.64
N SER A 57 75.33 -20.16 -66.59
CA SER A 57 73.94 -20.62 -66.63
C SER A 57 73.05 -19.73 -65.77
N ILE A 58 71.81 -19.54 -66.20
CA ILE A 58 70.75 -18.98 -65.37
C ILE A 58 69.72 -20.07 -65.13
N LEU A 59 69.66 -20.58 -63.90
CA LEU A 59 68.60 -21.49 -63.47
C LEU A 59 67.37 -20.67 -63.09
N THR A 60 66.29 -20.83 -63.84
CA THR A 60 65.00 -20.19 -63.59
C THR A 60 63.98 -21.24 -63.15
N ILE A 61 63.47 -21.08 -61.94
CA ILE A 61 62.41 -21.92 -61.38
C ILE A 61 61.15 -21.06 -61.30
N ASN A 62 60.10 -21.52 -61.98
CA ASN A 62 58.78 -20.90 -61.93
C ASN A 62 57.81 -21.89 -61.27
N PHE A 63 57.42 -21.60 -60.03
CA PHE A 63 56.50 -22.46 -59.29
C PHE A 63 55.47 -21.62 -58.54
N GLN A 64 54.19 -21.84 -58.88
CA GLN A 64 53.02 -21.27 -58.20
C GLN A 64 53.12 -19.76 -57.88
N GLY A 65 53.53 -18.94 -58.86
CA GLY A 65 53.59 -17.48 -58.74
C GLY A 65 54.92 -16.90 -58.25
N PHE A 66 55.90 -17.75 -57.95
CA PHE A 66 57.26 -17.33 -57.61
C PHE A 66 58.22 -17.53 -58.79
N HIS A 67 59.00 -16.49 -59.09
CA HIS A 67 60.03 -16.51 -60.12
C HIS A 67 61.40 -16.32 -59.47
N ILE A 68 62.23 -17.37 -59.47
CA ILE A 68 63.61 -17.30 -58.98
C ILE A 68 64.54 -17.54 -60.15
N SER A 69 65.53 -16.66 -60.28
CA SER A 69 66.61 -16.81 -61.25
C SER A 69 67.95 -16.74 -60.53
N ILE A 70 68.72 -17.82 -60.62
CA ILE A 70 70.07 -17.92 -60.05
C ILE A 70 71.06 -17.96 -61.21
N ARG A 71 71.91 -16.95 -61.32
CA ARG A 71 72.97 -16.86 -62.32
C ARG A 71 74.28 -17.38 -61.74
N LYS A 72 74.78 -18.50 -62.26
CA LYS A 72 76.04 -19.10 -61.80
C LYS A 72 76.85 -19.73 -62.91
N GLU A 73 78.16 -19.71 -62.71
CA GLU A 73 79.11 -20.47 -63.51
C GLU A 73 78.97 -21.96 -63.18
N VAL A 74 78.97 -22.80 -64.21
CA VAL A 74 78.85 -24.24 -64.12
C VAL A 74 79.96 -24.90 -64.91
N VAL A 75 80.46 -26.03 -64.40
CA VAL A 75 81.36 -26.90 -65.15
C VAL A 75 80.59 -28.07 -65.74
N VAL A 76 80.79 -28.36 -67.02
CA VAL A 76 80.23 -29.54 -67.68
C VAL A 76 80.98 -30.76 -67.16
N VAL A 77 80.29 -31.66 -66.45
CA VAL A 77 80.91 -32.85 -65.86
C VAL A 77 80.82 -34.05 -66.80
N ARG A 78 79.74 -34.14 -67.58
CA ARG A 78 79.47 -35.27 -68.46
C ARG A 78 78.69 -34.82 -69.70
N VAL A 79 79.13 -35.28 -70.86
CA VAL A 79 78.44 -35.14 -72.15
C VAL A 79 78.20 -36.54 -72.70
N GLU A 80 76.98 -36.85 -73.14
CA GLU A 80 76.65 -38.16 -73.72
C GLU A 80 77.13 -38.29 -75.17
N ALA A 81 77.28 -39.53 -75.68
CA ALA A 81 77.92 -39.80 -76.98
C ALA A 81 77.20 -39.17 -78.18
N ASP A 82 75.90 -38.90 -78.05
CA ASP A 82 75.07 -38.22 -79.04
C ASP A 82 75.09 -36.68 -78.91
N ARG A 83 75.83 -36.15 -77.94
CA ARG A 83 75.92 -34.72 -77.54
C ARG A 83 74.57 -34.07 -77.21
N SER A 84 73.49 -34.86 -77.10
CA SER A 84 72.16 -34.34 -76.83
C SER A 84 71.94 -34.07 -75.34
N ARG A 85 72.68 -34.78 -74.46
CA ARG A 85 72.57 -34.62 -73.01
C ARG A 85 73.85 -34.14 -72.35
N ILE A 86 73.70 -33.12 -71.51
CA ILE A 86 74.80 -32.56 -70.73
C ILE A 86 74.43 -32.52 -69.24
N ALA A 87 75.38 -32.91 -68.39
CA ALA A 87 75.27 -32.79 -66.93
C ALA A 87 76.27 -31.75 -66.43
N CYS A 88 75.78 -30.73 -65.75
CA CYS A 88 76.55 -29.59 -65.29
C CYS A 88 76.56 -29.53 -63.76
N ARG A 89 77.65 -29.02 -63.18
CA ARG A 89 77.81 -28.80 -61.73
C ARG A 89 78.05 -27.32 -61.45
N PHE A 90 77.39 -26.76 -60.44
CA PHE A 90 77.59 -25.37 -60.03
C PHE A 90 78.98 -25.17 -59.39
N ILE A 91 79.62 -24.06 -59.75
CA ILE A 91 80.87 -23.58 -59.15
C ILE A 91 80.50 -22.52 -58.10
N GLU A 92 80.94 -22.73 -56.85
CA GLU A 92 80.79 -21.77 -55.73
C GLU A 92 79.35 -21.24 -55.49
N VAL A 93 78.45 -22.14 -55.11
CA VAL A 93 77.12 -21.76 -54.58
C VAL A 93 77.27 -21.23 -53.15
N THR A 94 76.81 -20.01 -52.90
CA THR A 94 76.85 -19.40 -51.55
C THR A 94 75.91 -20.14 -50.60
N GLU A 95 76.16 -20.09 -49.28
CA GLU A 95 75.28 -20.73 -48.29
C GLU A 95 73.83 -20.21 -48.39
N ARG A 96 73.65 -18.93 -48.70
CA ARG A 96 72.34 -18.32 -48.94
C ARG A 96 71.61 -18.95 -50.14
N GLU A 97 72.32 -19.19 -51.24
CA GLU A 97 71.75 -19.82 -52.44
C GLU A 97 71.46 -21.31 -52.21
N LYS A 98 72.30 -22.01 -51.43
CA LYS A 98 72.05 -23.41 -51.03
C LYS A 98 70.82 -23.52 -50.14
N GLU A 99 70.68 -22.65 -49.14
CA GLU A 99 69.48 -22.62 -48.28
C GLU A 99 68.22 -22.32 -49.09
N LEU A 100 68.30 -21.38 -50.04
CA LEU A 100 67.19 -21.03 -50.91
C LEU A 100 66.79 -22.19 -51.84
N LEU A 101 67.75 -22.84 -52.51
CA LEU A 101 67.49 -24.02 -53.32
C LEU A 101 66.96 -25.20 -52.47
N ASN A 102 67.49 -25.41 -51.26
CA ASN A 102 67.07 -26.50 -50.38
C ASN A 102 65.64 -26.30 -49.85
N TYR A 103 65.28 -25.05 -49.52
CA TYR A 103 63.92 -24.68 -49.15
C TYR A 103 62.94 -24.95 -50.30
N TYR A 104 63.31 -24.59 -51.54
CA TYR A 104 62.47 -24.87 -52.70
C TYR A 104 62.35 -26.36 -53.01
N ILE A 105 63.43 -27.13 -52.94
CA ILE A 105 63.40 -28.59 -53.08
C ILE A 105 62.48 -29.21 -52.01
N SER A 106 62.60 -28.77 -50.76
CA SER A 106 61.78 -29.25 -49.66
C SER A 106 60.30 -28.93 -49.87
N ASN A 107 59.97 -27.73 -50.36
CA ASN A 107 58.58 -27.33 -50.63
C ASN A 107 57.98 -28.00 -51.87
N LEU A 108 58.79 -28.25 -52.91
CA LEU A 108 58.40 -29.02 -54.08
C LEU A 108 58.08 -30.48 -53.72
N VAL A 109 58.88 -31.09 -52.85
CA VAL A 109 58.68 -32.49 -52.42
C VAL A 109 57.53 -32.62 -51.43
N THR A 110 57.33 -31.64 -50.56
CA THR A 110 56.28 -31.68 -49.53
C THR A 110 54.92 -31.14 -50.01
N GLY A 111 54.87 -30.42 -51.14
CA GLY A 111 53.63 -29.87 -51.71
C GLY A 111 52.99 -28.78 -50.85
N GLN A 112 53.73 -28.19 -49.91
CA GLN A 112 53.23 -27.20 -48.96
C GLN A 112 53.81 -25.81 -49.25
N MET A 113 52.92 -24.82 -49.40
CA MET A 113 53.29 -23.41 -49.45
C MET A 113 53.48 -22.87 -48.02
N ALA A 114 54.61 -22.21 -47.75
CA ALA A 114 54.74 -21.28 -46.64
C ALA A 114 55.13 -19.88 -47.17
N PRO A 115 54.42 -18.81 -46.78
CA PRO A 115 54.70 -17.44 -47.22
C PRO A 115 56.05 -16.92 -46.69
N VAL A 116 56.75 -16.15 -47.54
CA VAL A 116 58.16 -15.72 -47.44
C VAL A 116 58.41 -14.63 -46.37
N ASP A 117 57.56 -14.50 -45.36
CA ASP A 117 57.75 -13.49 -44.30
C ASP A 117 58.61 -14.01 -43.12
N ASP A 118 58.70 -15.33 -42.94
CA ASP A 118 59.45 -15.95 -41.83
C ASP A 118 60.92 -16.29 -42.17
N VAL A 119 61.33 -16.16 -43.44
CA VAL A 119 62.71 -16.45 -43.88
C VAL A 119 63.66 -15.28 -43.60
N ILE A 120 63.17 -14.04 -43.64
CA ILE A 120 64.01 -12.85 -43.48
C ILE A 120 64.38 -12.61 -42.00
N ARG A 121 63.63 -13.17 -41.05
CA ARG A 121 63.86 -12.94 -39.60
C ARG A 121 64.81 -13.94 -38.93
N ARG A 122 65.32 -14.94 -39.64
CA ARG A 122 66.27 -15.95 -39.10
C ARG A 122 67.72 -15.78 -39.57
N ILE A 123 68.01 -14.77 -40.38
CA ILE A 123 69.35 -14.57 -40.99
C ILE A 123 70.33 -13.82 -40.06
N ASP A 124 69.87 -13.17 -38.99
CA ASP A 124 70.70 -12.31 -38.13
C ASP A 124 71.09 -12.90 -36.76
N THR A 125 71.15 -14.23 -36.64
CA THR A 125 71.69 -14.86 -35.42
C THR A 125 73.05 -15.49 -35.72
N PRO A 126 74.16 -15.03 -35.11
CA PRO A 126 75.48 -15.58 -35.40
C PRO A 126 75.56 -17.03 -34.89
N VAL A 127 75.70 -17.98 -35.81
CA VAL A 127 75.96 -19.39 -35.50
C VAL A 127 77.47 -19.55 -35.28
N LYS A 128 77.87 -19.95 -34.07
CA LYS A 128 79.26 -20.32 -33.77
C LYS A 128 79.60 -21.61 -34.54
N PRO A 129 80.72 -21.69 -35.28
CA PRO A 129 81.14 -22.93 -35.90
C PRO A 129 81.50 -23.96 -34.83
N VAL A 130 80.93 -25.16 -34.98
CA VAL A 130 81.29 -26.37 -34.23
C VAL A 130 82.58 -26.92 -34.85
N PRO A 131 83.70 -27.03 -34.10
CA PRO A 131 84.89 -27.71 -34.61
C PRO A 131 84.65 -29.22 -34.67
N LEU A 132 84.78 -29.79 -35.86
CA LEU A 132 84.89 -31.23 -36.10
C LEU A 132 86.34 -31.67 -35.86
N THR A 133 86.67 -32.01 -34.62
CA THR A 133 87.82 -32.88 -34.30
C THR A 133 87.40 -33.82 -33.18
N PRO A 134 87.58 -35.15 -33.34
CA PRO A 134 87.30 -36.10 -32.28
C PRO A 134 88.43 -36.05 -31.26
N ASP A 135 88.11 -35.74 -30.00
CA ASP A 135 89.06 -35.92 -28.90
C ASP A 135 88.35 -36.69 -27.77
N ASP A 136 88.76 -37.94 -27.63
CA ASP A 136 88.40 -38.83 -26.54
C ASP A 136 89.00 -38.27 -25.24
N LYS A 137 88.16 -37.97 -24.23
CA LYS A 137 88.50 -38.17 -22.81
C LYS A 137 87.33 -37.86 -21.85
N VAL A 138 86.96 -38.94 -21.15
CA VAL A 138 86.70 -39.04 -19.71
C VAL A 138 85.38 -38.49 -19.15
N ALA A 139 84.68 -39.41 -18.51
CA ALA A 139 83.46 -39.26 -17.74
C ALA A 139 83.62 -38.36 -16.50
N GLU A 140 82.61 -37.52 -16.22
CA GLU A 140 82.24 -37.13 -14.86
C GLU A 140 80.81 -36.55 -14.80
N SER A 141 80.06 -36.98 -13.78
CA SER A 141 78.64 -36.72 -13.51
C SER A 141 78.39 -35.50 -12.60
N VAL A 142 77.34 -34.69 -12.84
CA VAL A 142 76.87 -33.63 -11.90
C VAL A 142 75.32 -33.43 -11.96
N PRO A 143 74.60 -33.11 -10.85
CA PRO A 143 73.19 -33.50 -10.59
C PRO A 143 72.10 -32.40 -10.69
N LEU A 144 70.83 -32.81 -10.57
CA LEU A 144 69.57 -32.01 -10.64
C LEU A 144 69.09 -31.48 -9.28
N HIS A 145 68.91 -30.16 -9.08
CA HIS A 145 67.92 -29.59 -8.12
C HIS A 145 67.72 -28.05 -8.22
N ARG A 146 66.53 -27.56 -8.66
CA ARG A 146 65.89 -26.27 -8.21
C ARG A 146 64.57 -25.87 -8.92
N GLN A 147 64.13 -26.53 -10.00
CA GLN A 147 63.01 -26.03 -10.82
C GLN A 147 61.62 -26.64 -10.53
N SER A 148 61.48 -27.63 -9.64
CA SER A 148 60.20 -28.31 -9.38
C SER A 148 59.32 -27.67 -8.29
N LEU A 149 59.90 -27.03 -7.27
CA LEU A 149 59.14 -26.41 -6.17
C LEU A 149 58.33 -25.19 -6.62
N ARG A 150 58.91 -24.39 -7.53
CA ARG A 150 58.25 -23.20 -8.09
C ARG A 150 56.99 -23.58 -8.88
N ARG A 151 57.00 -24.72 -9.57
CA ARG A 151 55.83 -25.24 -10.30
C ARG A 151 54.72 -25.68 -9.34
N ALA A 152 55.07 -26.36 -8.25
CA ALA A 152 54.10 -26.82 -7.25
C ALA A 152 53.39 -25.65 -6.52
N VAL A 153 54.12 -24.59 -6.18
CA VAL A 153 53.54 -23.40 -5.52
C VAL A 153 52.54 -22.67 -6.43
N PHE A 154 52.87 -22.51 -7.72
CA PHE A 154 51.93 -21.91 -8.67
C PHE A 154 50.68 -22.78 -8.86
N SER A 155 50.81 -24.12 -8.92
CA SER A 155 49.65 -25.01 -9.02
C SER A 155 48.69 -24.90 -7.83
N ILE A 156 49.21 -24.83 -6.60
CA ILE A 156 48.38 -24.67 -5.38
C ILE A 156 47.68 -23.30 -5.39
N LEU A 157 48.38 -22.23 -5.79
CA LEU A 157 47.82 -20.89 -5.90
C LEU A 157 46.65 -20.84 -6.89
N TYR A 158 46.78 -21.50 -8.05
CA TYR A 158 45.69 -21.59 -9.05
C TYR A 158 44.49 -22.39 -8.53
N ILE A 159 44.71 -23.46 -7.75
CA ILE A 159 43.62 -24.22 -7.13
C ILE A 159 42.88 -23.36 -6.11
N ILE A 160 43.60 -22.65 -5.24
CA ILE A 160 42.98 -21.74 -4.25
C ILE A 160 42.20 -20.63 -4.97
N ALA A 161 42.78 -20.02 -6.00
CA ALA A 161 42.09 -19.01 -6.81
C ALA A 161 40.82 -19.57 -7.48
N GLY A 162 40.88 -20.81 -8.01
CA GLY A 162 39.73 -21.50 -8.58
C GLY A 162 38.64 -21.80 -7.54
N VAL A 163 39.00 -22.19 -6.32
CA VAL A 163 38.03 -22.42 -5.22
C VAL A 163 37.40 -21.09 -4.78
N VAL A 164 38.17 -20.02 -4.64
CA VAL A 164 37.65 -18.69 -4.29
C VAL A 164 36.69 -18.19 -5.37
N LEU A 165 37.05 -18.34 -6.65
CA LEU A 165 36.18 -17.99 -7.77
C LEU A 165 34.92 -18.86 -7.79
N GLY A 166 35.04 -20.16 -7.52
CA GLY A 166 33.91 -21.08 -7.43
C GLY A 166 32.95 -20.74 -6.29
N ILE A 167 33.47 -20.45 -5.08
CA ILE A 167 32.67 -20.01 -3.93
C ILE A 167 31.98 -18.68 -4.25
N PHE A 168 32.71 -17.72 -4.83
CA PHE A 168 32.15 -16.43 -5.23
C PHE A 168 31.02 -16.60 -6.26
N LEU A 169 31.22 -17.46 -7.25
CA LEU A 169 30.20 -17.78 -8.25
C LEU A 169 28.96 -18.41 -7.60
N VAL A 170 29.15 -19.43 -6.74
CA VAL A 170 28.05 -20.11 -6.04
C VAL A 170 27.28 -19.15 -5.12
N LEU A 171 27.96 -18.30 -4.36
CA LEU A 171 27.32 -17.30 -3.50
C LEU A 171 26.52 -16.27 -4.31
N THR A 172 27.09 -15.80 -5.44
CA THR A 172 26.42 -14.87 -6.35
C THR A 172 25.17 -15.52 -6.94
N LEU A 173 25.28 -16.75 -7.43
CA LEU A 173 24.16 -17.51 -7.98
C LEU A 173 23.08 -17.75 -6.92
N TYR A 174 23.47 -18.14 -5.71
CA TYR A 174 22.54 -18.32 -4.58
C TYR A 174 21.80 -17.03 -4.24
N SER A 175 22.49 -15.89 -4.18
CA SER A 175 21.86 -14.60 -3.89
C SER A 175 20.81 -14.20 -4.96
N HIS A 176 21.08 -14.50 -6.22
CA HIS A 176 20.21 -14.16 -7.35
C HIS A 176 18.98 -15.09 -7.46
N PHE A 177 19.14 -16.39 -7.14
CA PHE A 177 18.06 -17.36 -7.27
C PHE A 177 17.09 -17.38 -6.08
N PHE A 178 17.54 -17.09 -4.85
CA PHE A 178 16.75 -17.32 -3.65
C PHE A 178 16.10 -16.07 -3.04
N ARG A 179 16.36 -14.88 -3.60
CA ARG A 179 15.80 -13.61 -3.11
C ARG A 179 15.00 -12.89 -4.20
N VAL A 180 13.90 -12.27 -3.79
CA VAL A 180 13.18 -11.29 -4.62
C VAL A 180 13.32 -9.96 -3.89
N ASP A 181 14.05 -9.03 -4.49
CA ASP A 181 14.07 -7.64 -4.07
C ASP A 181 12.91 -6.93 -4.76
N VAL A 182 12.05 -6.32 -3.95
CA VAL A 182 10.85 -5.64 -4.41
C VAL A 182 10.94 -4.20 -3.96
N GLU A 183 11.07 -3.31 -4.93
CA GLU A 183 11.14 -1.85 -4.70
C GLU A 183 9.74 -1.21 -4.74
N SER A 184 8.73 -1.94 -5.21
CA SER A 184 7.32 -1.52 -5.27
C SER A 184 6.57 -1.89 -3.99
N ALA A 185 7.05 -1.40 -2.84
CA ALA A 185 6.35 -1.53 -1.57
C ALA A 185 6.18 -0.18 -0.87
N VAL A 186 5.08 -0.04 -0.13
CA VAL A 186 4.76 1.17 0.61
C VAL A 186 4.28 0.81 2.01
N VAL A 187 4.66 1.62 2.99
CA VAL A 187 4.07 1.56 4.32
C VAL A 187 2.64 2.10 4.22
N THR A 188 1.67 1.30 4.63
CA THR A 188 0.25 1.65 4.64
C THR A 188 -0.27 1.64 6.07
N ARG A 189 -1.12 2.61 6.37
CA ARG A 189 -1.94 2.64 7.59
C ARG A 189 -3.41 2.73 7.20
N THR A 190 -4.28 2.33 8.11
CA THR A 190 -5.72 2.43 7.92
C THR A 190 -6.12 3.90 7.82
N ILE A 191 -6.65 4.29 6.67
CA ILE A 191 -7.21 5.61 6.41
C ILE A 191 -8.71 5.54 6.61
N GLU A 192 -9.25 6.47 7.37
CA GLU A 192 -10.68 6.65 7.57
C GLU A 192 -11.09 8.09 7.27
N GLN A 193 -12.31 8.22 6.75
CA GLN A 193 -12.89 9.50 6.37
C GLN A 193 -13.98 9.90 7.36
N VAL A 194 -13.94 11.15 7.79
CA VAL A 194 -15.05 11.79 8.50
C VAL A 194 -15.95 12.43 7.45
N VAL A 195 -17.15 11.90 7.32
CA VAL A 195 -18.15 12.39 6.37
C VAL A 195 -19.20 13.25 7.06
N SER A 196 -19.71 14.25 6.36
CA SER A 196 -20.82 15.06 6.87
C SER A 196 -22.09 14.22 6.98
N LYS A 197 -22.74 14.29 8.13
CA LYS A 197 -24.04 13.65 8.40
C LYS A 197 -25.22 14.52 7.95
N ASP A 198 -25.02 15.83 7.91
CA ASP A 198 -26.05 16.82 7.63
C ASP A 198 -25.54 17.89 6.65
N LEU A 199 -26.46 18.68 6.10
CA LEU A 199 -26.16 19.88 5.31
C LEU A 199 -25.75 21.02 6.26
N GLY A 200 -24.79 21.85 5.86
CA GLY A 200 -24.45 23.05 6.63
C GLY A 200 -23.28 23.83 6.06
N VAL A 201 -22.91 24.91 6.73
CA VAL A 201 -21.71 25.70 6.43
C VAL A 201 -20.64 25.35 7.45
N VAL A 202 -19.40 25.17 7.01
CA VAL A 202 -18.26 24.96 7.92
C VAL A 202 -18.01 26.26 8.68
N GLN A 203 -18.37 26.30 9.96
CA GLN A 203 -18.22 27.49 10.79
C GLN A 203 -16.75 27.69 11.18
N GLU A 204 -16.15 26.64 11.71
CA GLU A 204 -14.75 26.65 12.16
C GLU A 204 -14.11 25.28 11.98
N ILE A 205 -12.81 25.30 11.70
CA ILE A 205 -11.95 24.12 11.64
C ILE A 205 -10.91 24.28 12.74
N LEU A 206 -10.86 23.34 13.67
CA LEU A 206 -10.04 23.40 14.89
C LEU A 206 -8.75 22.59 14.78
N VAL A 207 -8.53 21.94 13.64
CA VAL A 207 -7.36 21.08 13.38
C VAL A 207 -6.66 21.49 12.09
N THR A 208 -5.39 21.15 11.98
CA THR A 208 -4.56 21.40 10.80
C THR A 208 -4.09 20.10 10.17
N GLU A 209 -3.76 20.14 8.88
CA GLU A 209 -3.18 18.98 8.19
C GLU A 209 -1.83 18.58 8.81
N GLY A 210 -1.62 17.29 9.03
CA GLY A 210 -0.45 16.73 9.70
C GLY A 210 -0.56 16.66 11.24
N GLN A 211 -1.57 17.30 11.85
CA GLN A 211 -1.76 17.30 13.30
C GLN A 211 -2.21 15.92 13.82
N HIS A 212 -1.70 15.52 14.98
CA HIS A 212 -2.21 14.36 15.71
C HIS A 212 -3.41 14.77 16.59
N VAL A 213 -4.48 13.99 16.52
CA VAL A 213 -5.72 14.17 17.26
C VAL A 213 -5.98 12.97 18.16
N SER A 214 -6.50 13.25 19.36
CA SER A 214 -6.94 12.22 20.29
C SER A 214 -8.39 11.82 20.04
N GLU A 215 -8.80 10.66 20.53
CA GLU A 215 -10.21 10.25 20.51
C GLU A 215 -11.10 11.30 21.23
N GLY A 216 -12.25 11.62 20.63
CA GLY A 216 -13.22 12.60 21.14
C GLY A 216 -12.87 14.07 20.87
N GLN A 217 -11.66 14.37 20.37
CA GLN A 217 -11.24 15.73 20.03
C GLN A 217 -12.09 16.29 18.90
N VAL A 218 -12.53 17.55 19.05
CA VAL A 218 -13.31 18.25 18.00
C VAL A 218 -12.39 18.58 16.84
N LEU A 219 -12.83 18.24 15.63
CA LEU A 219 -12.13 18.49 14.38
C LEU A 219 -12.63 19.79 13.73
N LEU A 220 -13.94 19.91 13.60
CA LEU A 220 -14.61 21.05 12.99
C LEU A 220 -16.05 21.15 13.50
N ARG A 221 -16.64 22.33 13.34
CA ARG A 221 -18.05 22.59 13.62
C ARG A 221 -18.76 23.03 12.35
N LEU A 222 -19.93 22.45 12.11
CA LEU A 222 -20.86 22.92 11.11
C LEU A 222 -21.92 23.80 11.76
N GLN A 223 -22.36 24.79 11.02
CA GLN A 223 -23.52 25.61 11.35
C GLN A 223 -24.62 25.33 10.32
N ASP A 224 -25.81 25.04 10.83
CA ASP A 224 -27.03 24.96 10.05
C ASP A 224 -27.96 26.08 10.52
N ASP A 225 -28.22 27.04 9.63
CA ASP A 225 -29.08 28.20 9.92
C ASP A 225 -30.54 27.78 10.14
N GLN A 226 -31.00 26.69 9.54
CA GLN A 226 -32.36 26.18 9.77
C GLN A 226 -32.45 25.57 11.17
N LEU A 227 -31.46 24.74 11.54
CA LEU A 227 -31.43 24.12 12.85
C LEU A 227 -31.25 25.15 13.98
N SER A 228 -30.44 26.19 13.74
CA SER A 228 -30.24 27.28 14.71
C SER A 228 -31.54 28.05 14.96
N ARG A 229 -32.29 28.36 13.89
CA ARG A 229 -33.63 28.99 14.00
C ARG A 229 -34.65 28.09 14.67
N GLU A 230 -34.62 26.79 14.38
CA GLU A 230 -35.51 25.80 15.02
C GLU A 230 -35.22 25.70 16.52
N LEU A 231 -33.94 25.70 16.92
CA LEU A 231 -33.52 25.71 18.33
C LEU A 231 -34.01 26.97 19.05
N GLU A 232 -33.83 28.14 18.44
CA GLU A 232 -34.32 29.41 18.98
C GLU A 232 -35.86 29.41 19.12
N THR A 233 -36.57 28.92 18.10
CA THR A 233 -38.04 28.79 18.14
C THR A 233 -38.49 27.85 19.26
N CYS A 234 -37.83 26.70 19.43
CA CYS A 234 -38.16 25.76 20.52
C CYS A 234 -37.91 26.37 21.91
N HIS A 235 -36.86 27.17 22.07
CA HIS A 235 -36.62 27.92 23.31
C HIS A 235 -37.74 28.93 23.57
N GLN A 236 -38.11 29.72 22.57
CA GLN A 236 -39.19 30.70 22.68
C GLN A 236 -40.52 30.03 23.03
N GLU A 237 -40.89 28.94 22.34
CA GLU A 237 -42.10 28.16 22.64
C GLU A 237 -42.12 27.67 24.10
N LEU A 238 -40.97 27.19 24.61
CA LEU A 238 -40.86 26.71 25.99
C LEU A 238 -40.97 27.86 27.01
N GLU A 239 -40.37 29.02 26.72
CA GLU A 239 -40.51 30.21 27.55
C GLU A 239 -41.96 30.71 27.57
N ASP A 240 -42.62 30.79 26.42
CA ASP A 240 -44.03 31.17 26.31
C ASP A 240 -44.94 30.22 27.08
N ALA A 241 -44.70 28.91 27.01
CA ALA A 241 -45.45 27.91 27.78
C ALA A 241 -45.24 28.05 29.29
N ARG A 242 -44.01 28.37 29.73
CA ARG A 242 -43.71 28.64 31.15
C ARG A 242 -44.39 29.92 31.64
N LEU A 243 -44.42 30.97 30.82
CA LEU A 243 -45.16 32.19 31.11
C LEU A 243 -46.67 31.93 31.16
N ALA A 244 -47.21 31.14 30.23
CA ALA A 244 -48.61 30.73 30.23
C ALA A 244 -48.96 29.93 31.50
N LEU A 245 -48.08 29.04 31.97
CA LEU A 245 -48.27 28.34 33.24
C LEU A 245 -48.24 29.30 34.44
N ALA A 246 -47.28 30.23 34.48
CA ALA A 246 -47.20 31.18 35.58
C ALA A 246 -48.45 32.08 35.66
N THR A 247 -48.97 32.50 34.50
CA THR A 247 -50.19 33.32 34.43
C THR A 247 -51.44 32.53 34.79
N SER A 248 -51.57 31.27 34.37
CA SER A 248 -52.70 30.40 34.76
C SER A 248 -52.68 30.06 36.26
N GLN A 249 -51.49 29.79 36.82
CA GLN A 249 -51.32 29.57 38.27
C GLN A 249 -51.74 30.79 39.09
N GLU A 250 -51.34 31.99 38.67
CA GLU A 250 -51.73 33.22 39.36
C GLU A 250 -53.24 33.48 39.26
N ARG A 251 -53.86 33.16 38.11
CA ARG A 251 -55.32 33.21 37.95
C ARG A 251 -56.01 32.23 38.91
N ALA A 252 -55.57 30.98 38.95
CA ALA A 252 -56.11 29.96 39.85
C ALA A 252 -55.96 30.37 41.33
N ARG A 253 -54.80 30.92 41.71
CA ARG A 253 -54.55 31.42 43.07
C ARG A 253 -55.51 32.54 43.47
N ARG A 254 -55.80 33.48 42.56
CA ARG A 254 -56.76 34.56 42.83
C ARG A 254 -58.18 34.04 43.03
N GLU A 255 -58.60 33.08 42.20
CA GLU A 255 -59.90 32.43 42.34
C GLU A 255 -59.98 31.59 43.62
N GLU A 256 -58.91 30.90 44.00
CA GLU A 256 -58.83 30.14 45.26
C GLU A 256 -59.01 31.07 46.49
N VAL A 257 -58.30 32.20 46.52
CA VAL A 257 -58.43 33.19 47.59
C VAL A 257 -59.86 33.75 47.66
N ARG A 258 -60.48 34.01 46.51
CA ARG A 258 -61.87 34.47 46.42
C ARG A 258 -62.84 33.41 46.94
N LEU A 259 -62.71 32.17 46.48
CA LEU A 259 -63.54 31.04 46.89
C LEU A 259 -63.43 30.77 48.40
N ALA A 260 -62.22 30.87 48.97
CA ALA A 260 -61.97 30.72 50.40
C ALA A 260 -62.71 31.79 51.24
N ALA A 261 -62.76 33.04 50.76
CA ALA A 261 -63.52 34.10 51.41
C ALA A 261 -65.03 33.82 51.38
N TYR A 262 -65.57 33.40 50.22
CA TYR A 262 -66.99 33.03 50.11
C TYR A 262 -67.34 31.78 50.92
N SER A 263 -66.43 30.81 51.03
CA SER A 263 -66.60 29.60 51.85
C SER A 263 -66.85 29.94 53.32
N ARG A 264 -66.07 30.90 53.85
CA ARG A 264 -66.25 31.39 55.23
C ARG A 264 -67.63 32.04 55.42
N ILE A 265 -68.02 32.93 54.50
CA ILE A 265 -69.33 33.61 54.55
C ILE A 265 -70.48 32.60 54.45
N ALA A 266 -70.37 31.61 53.56
CA ALA A 266 -71.39 30.58 53.39
C ALA A 266 -71.52 29.70 54.65
N ALA A 267 -70.40 29.35 55.29
CA ALA A 267 -70.41 28.60 56.55
C ALA A 267 -71.02 29.42 57.71
N GLU A 268 -70.70 30.71 57.82
CA GLU A 268 -71.29 31.61 58.82
C GLU A 268 -72.80 31.75 58.61
N LYS A 269 -73.26 31.95 57.36
CA LYS A 269 -74.69 32.00 57.03
C LYS A 269 -75.42 30.70 57.34
N LEU A 270 -74.79 29.56 57.08
CA LEU A 270 -75.35 28.25 57.40
C LEU A 270 -75.53 28.08 58.91
N ASN A 271 -74.54 28.47 59.71
CA ASN A 271 -74.65 28.41 61.17
C ASN A 271 -75.75 29.34 61.68
N SER A 272 -75.80 30.59 61.22
CA SER A 272 -76.83 31.55 61.60
C SER A 272 -78.25 31.07 61.23
N ALA A 273 -78.45 30.50 60.03
CA ALA A 273 -79.73 29.95 59.61
C ALA A 273 -80.14 28.72 60.44
N ARG A 274 -79.17 27.86 60.81
CA ARG A 274 -79.42 26.71 61.70
C ARG A 274 -79.88 27.17 63.08
N GLU A 275 -79.18 28.13 63.67
CA GLU A 275 -79.52 28.71 64.98
C GLU A 275 -80.90 29.38 64.95
N GLY A 276 -81.24 30.08 63.86
CA GLY A 276 -82.56 30.67 63.66
C GLY A 276 -83.68 29.63 63.62
N VAL A 277 -83.49 28.54 62.87
CA VAL A 277 -84.44 27.42 62.81
C VAL A 277 -84.59 26.74 64.18
N GLU A 278 -83.49 26.51 64.91
CA GLU A 278 -83.53 25.92 66.25
C GLU A 278 -84.28 26.82 67.25
N SER A 279 -84.00 28.13 67.25
CA SER A 279 -84.69 29.11 68.09
C SER A 279 -86.19 29.15 67.82
N LEU A 280 -86.61 29.22 66.54
CA LEU A 280 -88.03 29.24 66.17
C LEU A 280 -88.74 27.91 66.45
N ARG A 281 -88.04 26.77 66.30
CA ARG A 281 -88.59 25.46 66.71
C ARG A 281 -88.90 25.42 68.20
N GLU A 282 -88.02 25.97 69.04
CA GLU A 282 -88.23 25.99 70.48
C GLU A 282 -89.35 26.96 70.86
N GLN A 283 -89.43 28.14 70.23
CA GLN A 283 -90.54 29.07 70.43
C GLN A 283 -91.89 28.46 70.02
N LEU A 284 -91.92 27.75 68.88
CA LEU A 284 -93.13 27.05 68.43
C LEU A 284 -93.54 25.92 69.40
N ARG A 285 -92.57 25.20 69.98
CA ARG A 285 -92.81 24.17 71.00
C ARG A 285 -93.45 24.77 72.26
N ILE A 286 -92.94 25.90 72.74
CA ILE A 286 -93.51 26.61 73.88
C ILE A 286 -94.92 27.11 73.56
N SER A 287 -95.12 27.71 72.39
CA SER A 287 -96.43 28.20 71.94
C SER A 287 -97.46 27.07 71.80
N ASP A 288 -97.05 25.88 71.37
CA ASP A 288 -97.93 24.71 71.30
C ASP A 288 -98.40 24.26 72.69
N LEU A 289 -97.51 24.25 73.69
CA LEU A 289 -97.87 23.96 75.08
C LEU A 289 -98.82 25.01 75.67
N GLU A 290 -98.63 26.29 75.34
CA GLU A 290 -99.55 27.37 75.75
C GLU A 290 -100.93 27.22 75.12
N LEU A 291 -100.99 26.88 73.82
CA LEU A 291 -102.24 26.60 73.13
C LEU A 291 -102.97 25.40 73.75
N GLN A 292 -102.25 24.30 74.01
CA GLN A 292 -102.82 23.12 74.68
C GLN A 292 -103.39 23.47 76.06
N ARG A 293 -102.65 24.25 76.84
CA ARG A 293 -103.10 24.71 78.17
C ARG A 293 -104.33 25.63 78.07
N SER A 294 -104.31 26.60 77.15
CA SER A 294 -105.41 27.55 76.94
C SER A 294 -106.69 26.85 76.47
N ARG A 295 -106.56 25.91 75.52
CA ARG A 295 -107.68 25.06 75.07
C ARG A 295 -108.25 24.21 76.18
N GLY A 296 -107.41 23.53 76.97
CA GLY A 296 -107.88 22.73 78.11
C GLY A 296 -108.61 23.57 79.16
N LEU A 297 -108.11 24.77 79.46
CA LEU A 297 -108.79 25.71 80.37
C LEU A 297 -110.14 26.18 79.82
N TYR A 298 -110.22 26.49 78.52
CA TYR A 298 -111.47 26.84 77.86
C TYR A 298 -112.48 25.68 77.87
N GLU A 299 -112.06 24.46 77.54
CA GLU A 299 -112.90 23.25 77.56
C GLU A 299 -113.43 22.92 78.96
N SER A 300 -112.65 23.20 80.01
CA SER A 300 -113.07 23.06 81.40
C SER A 300 -114.02 24.17 81.90
N GLY A 301 -114.35 25.16 81.05
CA GLY A 301 -115.25 26.28 81.36
C GLY A 301 -114.62 27.43 82.17
N ILE A 302 -113.31 27.37 82.44
CA ILE A 302 -112.59 28.35 83.28
C ILE A 302 -111.90 29.43 82.39
N GLY A 303 -111.56 29.09 81.15
CA GLY A 303 -110.86 29.97 80.20
C GLY A 303 -111.76 30.74 79.23
N SER A 304 -111.21 31.78 78.60
CA SER A 304 -111.88 32.58 77.55
C SER A 304 -111.58 32.03 76.15
N GLN A 305 -112.59 31.98 75.27
CA GLN A 305 -112.42 31.60 73.85
C GLN A 305 -111.39 32.48 73.15
N SER A 306 -111.43 33.79 73.40
CA SER A 306 -110.48 34.76 72.85
C SER A 306 -109.03 34.41 73.19
N ALA A 307 -108.76 33.88 74.40
CA ALA A 307 -107.41 33.52 74.81
C ALA A 307 -106.91 32.24 74.11
N SER A 308 -107.81 31.32 73.77
CA SER A 308 -107.49 30.14 72.95
C SER A 308 -107.21 30.54 71.50
N ASP A 309 -108.04 31.41 70.93
CA ASP A 309 -107.88 31.88 69.55
C ASP A 309 -106.60 32.71 69.38
N GLU A 310 -106.26 33.54 70.37
CA GLU A 310 -105.01 34.31 70.37
C GLU A 310 -103.76 33.42 70.47
N ALA A 311 -103.81 32.36 71.30
CA ALA A 311 -102.75 31.36 71.35
C ALA A 311 -102.63 30.57 70.03
N ALA A 312 -103.76 30.28 69.38
CA ALA A 312 -103.78 29.61 68.08
C ALA A 312 -103.18 30.48 66.98
N ALA A 313 -103.51 31.78 66.96
CA ALA A 313 -102.95 32.75 66.04
C ALA A 313 -101.43 32.88 66.22
N ARG A 314 -100.94 33.01 67.47
CA ARG A 314 -99.50 33.04 67.77
C ARG A 314 -98.75 31.81 67.25
N LYS A 315 -99.30 30.61 67.48
CA LYS A 315 -98.72 29.37 66.95
C LYS A 315 -98.65 29.38 65.43
N ALA A 316 -99.73 29.82 64.75
CA ALA A 316 -99.76 29.89 63.29
C ALA A 316 -98.72 30.87 62.72
N THR A 317 -98.53 32.03 63.36
CA THR A 317 -97.47 32.98 63.00
C THR A 317 -96.08 32.38 63.14
N LEU A 318 -95.77 31.79 64.31
CA LEU A 318 -94.48 31.12 64.55
C LEU A 318 -94.23 29.94 63.59
N ALA A 319 -95.29 29.21 63.21
CA ALA A 319 -95.17 28.13 62.23
C ALA A 319 -94.79 28.66 60.84
N GLY A 320 -95.37 29.78 60.41
CA GLY A 320 -95.01 30.45 59.16
C GLY A 320 -93.58 31.02 59.18
N GLU A 321 -93.18 31.63 60.29
CA GLU A 321 -91.80 32.12 60.48
C GLU A 321 -90.78 30.97 60.46
N LEU A 322 -91.12 29.83 61.09
CA LEU A 322 -90.28 28.63 61.05
C LEU A 322 -90.14 28.07 59.63
N GLU A 323 -91.23 28.02 58.86
CA GLU A 323 -91.19 27.57 57.46
C GLU A 323 -90.28 28.47 56.62
N HIS A 324 -90.35 29.79 56.82
CA HIS A 324 -89.44 30.75 56.19
C HIS A 324 -87.98 30.50 56.58
N ALA A 325 -87.69 30.33 57.87
CA ALA A 325 -86.33 30.04 58.35
C ALA A 325 -85.79 28.69 57.82
N MET A 326 -86.64 27.68 57.67
CA MET A 326 -86.24 26.41 57.04
C MET A 326 -85.90 26.58 55.56
N ALA A 327 -86.62 27.43 54.84
CA ALA A 327 -86.28 27.76 53.45
C ALA A 327 -84.93 28.49 53.36
N GLU A 328 -84.66 29.45 54.26
CA GLU A 328 -83.36 30.13 54.35
C GLU A 328 -82.22 29.15 54.66
N LEU A 329 -82.44 28.21 55.59
CA LEU A 329 -81.48 27.14 55.87
C LEU A 329 -81.18 26.29 54.63
N GLY A 330 -82.21 25.94 53.85
CA GLY A 330 -82.05 25.22 52.57
C GLY A 330 -81.17 25.97 51.58
N ILE A 331 -81.37 27.29 51.44
CA ILE A 331 -80.55 28.17 50.59
C ILE A 331 -79.10 28.21 51.10
N ALA A 332 -78.89 28.35 52.41
CA ALA A 332 -77.56 28.37 53.00
C ALA A 332 -76.80 27.04 52.79
N MET A 333 -77.50 25.89 52.88
CA MET A 333 -76.92 24.59 52.57
C MET A 333 -76.51 24.46 51.10
N GLN A 334 -77.34 24.93 50.17
CA GLN A 334 -77.01 24.94 48.74
C GLN A 334 -75.83 25.86 48.42
N ALA A 335 -75.71 26.99 49.11
CA ALA A 335 -74.57 27.90 48.97
C ALA A 335 -73.25 27.21 49.36
N VAL A 336 -73.23 26.45 50.46
CA VAL A 336 -72.05 25.68 50.87
C VAL A 336 -71.70 24.58 49.87
N ASP A 337 -72.70 23.84 49.36
CA ASP A 337 -72.46 22.80 48.34
C ASP A 337 -71.92 23.40 47.02
N SER A 338 -72.42 24.57 46.64
CA SER A 338 -71.94 25.30 45.46
C SER A 338 -70.47 25.70 45.63
N VAL A 339 -70.09 26.27 46.79
CA VAL A 339 -68.71 26.69 47.08
C VAL A 339 -67.77 25.48 47.06
N ARG A 340 -68.23 24.34 47.57
CA ARG A 340 -67.48 23.09 47.51
C ARG A 340 -67.23 22.62 46.07
N LYS A 341 -68.11 22.95 45.13
CA LYS A 341 -67.94 22.66 43.69
C LYS A 341 -67.12 23.72 42.94
N GLY A 342 -66.58 24.72 43.65
CA GLY A 342 -65.79 25.80 43.04
C GLY A 342 -66.61 27.01 42.58
N PHE A 343 -67.89 27.09 42.96
CA PHE A 343 -68.80 28.17 42.57
C PHE A 343 -69.40 28.89 43.78
N PHE A 344 -69.64 30.19 43.69
CA PHE A 344 -70.27 30.97 44.75
C PHE A 344 -71.39 31.86 44.19
N TYR A 345 -72.32 32.26 45.06
CA TYR A 345 -73.43 33.12 44.67
C TYR A 345 -73.11 34.58 45.00
N ASP A 346 -73.19 35.47 44.02
CA ASP A 346 -72.88 36.90 44.19
C ASP A 346 -74.11 37.79 44.47
N GLY A 347 -75.30 37.19 44.54
CA GLY A 347 -76.58 37.89 44.70
C GLY A 347 -77.48 37.82 43.47
N ARG A 348 -76.91 37.59 42.27
CA ARG A 348 -77.67 37.48 41.01
C ARG A 348 -77.45 36.15 40.29
N SER A 349 -76.23 35.65 40.30
CA SER A 349 -75.88 34.43 39.57
C SER A 349 -74.87 33.58 40.32
N LEU A 350 -74.80 32.32 39.91
CA LEU A 350 -73.71 31.45 40.30
C LEU A 350 -72.46 31.84 39.49
N VAL A 351 -71.41 32.25 40.18
CA VAL A 351 -70.14 32.74 39.62
C VAL A 351 -69.00 31.89 40.19
N GLY A 352 -67.89 31.76 39.47
CA GLY A 352 -66.72 31.03 39.94
C GLY A 352 -66.11 30.23 38.81
N GLN A 353 -64.80 30.37 38.65
CA GLN A 353 -64.04 29.77 37.56
C GLN A 353 -62.94 28.85 38.07
N MET A 354 -63.01 28.41 39.34
CA MET A 354 -61.95 27.60 39.93
C MET A 354 -61.70 26.30 39.16
N PRO A 355 -62.72 25.49 38.79
CA PRO A 355 -62.49 24.28 38.01
C PRO A 355 -61.87 24.55 36.63
N GLU A 356 -62.26 25.66 35.98
CA GLU A 356 -61.70 26.08 34.69
C GLU A 356 -60.23 26.51 34.83
N ALA A 357 -59.92 27.31 35.86
CA ALA A 357 -58.56 27.77 36.15
C ALA A 357 -57.61 26.60 36.53
N GLU A 358 -58.11 25.58 37.22
CA GLU A 358 -57.35 24.35 37.49
C GLU A 358 -57.05 23.58 36.21
N VAL A 359 -58.05 23.41 35.33
CA VAL A 359 -57.88 22.75 34.03
C VAL A 359 -56.88 23.51 33.15
N ASP A 360 -56.97 24.84 33.09
CA ASP A 360 -56.01 25.69 32.38
C ASP A 360 -54.58 25.51 32.92
N THR A 361 -54.44 25.44 34.25
CA THR A 361 -53.15 25.23 34.92
C THR A 361 -52.58 23.84 34.60
N GLU A 362 -53.40 22.79 34.67
CA GLU A 362 -52.99 21.45 34.27
C GLU A 362 -52.59 21.38 32.79
N HIS A 363 -53.36 22.01 31.91
CA HIS A 363 -53.08 22.04 30.49
C HIS A 363 -51.73 22.70 30.20
N ALA A 364 -51.49 23.90 30.73
CA ALA A 364 -50.22 24.62 30.58
C ALA A 364 -49.05 23.80 31.16
N ARG A 365 -49.25 23.11 32.29
CA ARG A 365 -48.22 22.26 32.92
C ARG A 365 -47.85 21.05 32.07
N ARG A 366 -48.82 20.46 31.36
CA ARG A 366 -48.58 19.30 30.48
C ARG A 366 -47.81 19.66 29.20
N LEU A 367 -47.89 20.91 28.74
CA LEU A 367 -47.16 21.37 27.55
C LEU A 367 -45.65 21.47 27.78
N ILE A 368 -45.21 21.88 28.97
CA ILE A 368 -43.79 22.04 29.31
C ILE A 368 -42.95 20.79 28.99
N PRO A 369 -43.26 19.58 29.51
CA PRO A 369 -42.44 18.40 29.24
C PRO A 369 -42.49 17.95 27.77
N ILE A 370 -43.52 18.32 27.01
CA ILE A 370 -43.60 18.06 25.57
C ILE A 370 -42.59 18.95 24.83
N LEU A 371 -42.56 20.24 25.17
CA LEU A 371 -41.64 21.21 24.59
C LEU A 371 -40.19 20.96 25.03
N GLU A 372 -39.95 20.58 26.28
CA GLU A 372 -38.61 20.19 26.76
C GLU A 372 -38.06 18.97 26.01
N ARG A 373 -38.92 17.98 25.70
CA ARG A 373 -38.52 16.84 24.87
C ARG A 373 -38.14 17.28 23.47
N ARG A 374 -38.96 18.12 22.84
CA ARG A 374 -38.69 18.66 21.49
C ARG A 374 -37.39 19.46 21.46
N LEU A 375 -37.17 20.34 22.45
CA LEU A 375 -35.92 21.07 22.60
C LEU A 375 -34.72 20.12 22.74
N GLY A 376 -34.83 19.10 23.58
CA GLY A 376 -33.78 18.08 23.75
C GLY A 376 -33.44 17.33 22.45
N GLU A 377 -34.43 17.04 21.60
CA GLU A 377 -34.21 16.42 20.28
C GLU A 377 -33.43 17.36 19.35
N VAL A 378 -33.80 18.64 19.29
CA VAL A 378 -33.13 19.65 18.46
C VAL A 378 -31.71 19.93 18.96
N GLU A 379 -31.50 20.03 20.28
CA GLU A 379 -30.17 20.18 20.89
C GLU A 379 -29.26 18.98 20.59
N GLN A 380 -29.79 17.76 20.64
CA GLN A 380 -29.03 16.57 20.28
C GLN A 380 -28.63 16.59 18.80
N ARG A 381 -29.51 17.06 17.93
CA ARG A 381 -29.20 17.24 16.51
C ARG A 381 -28.13 18.32 16.31
N ALA A 382 -28.20 19.43 17.04
CA ALA A 382 -27.18 20.48 17.00
C ALA A 382 -25.81 19.97 17.45
N LYS A 383 -25.76 19.13 18.50
CA LYS A 383 -24.51 18.47 18.93
C LYS A 383 -23.90 17.56 17.87
N ARG A 384 -24.69 17.01 16.94
CA ARG A 384 -24.18 16.17 15.83
C ARG A 384 -23.48 16.98 14.73
N LEU A 385 -23.64 18.31 14.73
CA LEU A 385 -22.89 19.20 13.85
C LEU A 385 -21.46 19.47 14.34
N GLU A 386 -21.12 19.04 15.56
CA GLU A 386 -19.73 18.96 16.01
C GLU A 386 -19.12 17.62 15.60
N TYR A 387 -18.15 17.66 14.68
CA TYR A 387 -17.47 16.45 14.21
C TYR A 387 -16.24 16.20 15.08
N ARG A 388 -16.19 15.00 15.67
CA ARG A 388 -15.13 14.58 16.60
C ARG A 388 -14.41 13.36 16.05
N ALA A 389 -13.13 13.23 16.39
CA ALA A 389 -12.34 12.05 16.06
C ALA A 389 -12.86 10.82 16.84
N ALA A 390 -13.16 9.73 16.14
CA ALA A 390 -13.64 8.49 16.77
C ALA A 390 -12.51 7.63 17.37
N PHE A 391 -11.26 7.96 17.09
CA PHE A 391 -10.05 7.24 17.54
C PHE A 391 -8.83 8.17 17.43
N PRO A 392 -7.70 7.83 18.07
CA PRO A 392 -6.44 8.57 17.90
C PRO A 392 -5.92 8.46 16.47
N ALA A 393 -5.70 9.60 15.82
CA ALA A 393 -5.38 9.66 14.41
C ALA A 393 -4.46 10.84 14.07
N ARG A 394 -3.88 10.82 12.87
CA ARG A 394 -3.20 11.95 12.25
C ARG A 394 -4.06 12.49 11.10
N VAL A 395 -4.29 13.79 11.07
CA VAL A 395 -5.06 14.44 9.99
C VAL A 395 -4.20 14.41 8.72
N LEU A 396 -4.66 13.73 7.68
CA LEU A 396 -3.97 13.69 6.38
C LEU A 396 -4.33 14.90 5.53
N ARG A 397 -5.64 15.17 5.42
CA ARG A 397 -6.15 16.21 4.54
C ARG A 397 -7.50 16.74 5.01
N LEU A 398 -7.70 18.03 4.83
CA LEU A 398 -8.97 18.71 5.00
C LEU A 398 -9.57 19.00 3.61
N THR A 399 -10.80 18.54 3.36
CA THR A 399 -11.44 18.70 2.05
C THR A 399 -12.16 20.06 1.93
N LYS A 400 -12.49 20.67 3.07
CA LYS A 400 -13.24 21.94 3.15
C LYS A 400 -12.47 22.97 3.95
N THR A 401 -12.75 24.24 3.68
CA THR A 401 -12.28 25.40 4.44
C THR A 401 -13.44 26.04 5.19
N ALA A 402 -13.15 26.85 6.21
CA ALA A 402 -14.18 27.63 6.90
C ALA A 402 -14.94 28.54 5.90
N GLY A 403 -16.25 28.65 6.07
CA GLY A 403 -17.17 29.37 5.19
C GLY A 403 -17.75 28.54 4.02
N ASN A 404 -17.22 27.35 3.73
CA ASN A 404 -17.74 26.53 2.64
C ASN A 404 -18.97 25.73 3.07
N THR A 405 -19.91 25.54 2.14
CA THR A 405 -21.06 24.65 2.33
C THR A 405 -20.64 23.18 2.15
N THR A 406 -21.31 22.32 2.90
CA THR A 406 -21.14 20.86 2.88
C THR A 406 -22.50 20.18 2.77
N GLU A 407 -22.55 19.13 1.95
CA GLU A 407 -23.71 18.25 1.80
C GLU A 407 -23.54 16.94 2.58
N ARG A 408 -24.65 16.25 2.82
CA ARG A 408 -24.63 14.94 3.48
C ARG A 408 -23.85 13.92 2.66
N GLY A 409 -22.91 13.24 3.31
CA GLY A 409 -22.04 12.23 2.72
C GLY A 409 -20.73 12.78 2.14
N GLU A 410 -20.58 14.11 2.04
CA GLU A 410 -19.31 14.68 1.62
C GLU A 410 -18.20 14.40 2.65
N THR A 411 -17.00 14.11 2.16
CA THR A 411 -15.83 13.89 3.02
C THR A 411 -15.32 15.22 3.52
N LEU A 412 -15.24 15.39 4.85
CA LEU A 412 -14.76 16.60 5.49
C LEU A 412 -13.28 16.50 5.83
N VAL A 413 -12.89 15.39 6.47
CA VAL A 413 -11.52 15.16 6.94
C VAL A 413 -11.10 13.73 6.59
N LEU A 414 -9.89 13.59 6.05
CA LEU A 414 -9.22 12.31 5.87
C LEU A 414 -8.21 12.13 6.99
N MET A 415 -8.29 11.01 7.71
CA MET A 415 -7.44 10.73 8.87
C MET A 415 -6.79 9.36 8.78
N GLU A 416 -5.58 9.27 9.29
CA GLU A 416 -4.78 8.05 9.38
C GLU A 416 -4.75 7.55 10.83
N LYS A 417 -5.14 6.29 11.07
CA LYS A 417 -5.10 5.71 12.42
C LYS A 417 -3.67 5.62 12.96
N THR A 418 -3.45 6.13 14.17
CA THR A 418 -2.12 6.10 14.81
C THR A 418 -1.97 4.95 15.81
N GLY A 419 -3.08 4.39 16.32
CA GLY A 419 -3.09 3.31 17.33
C GLY A 419 -2.86 1.89 16.81
N GLU A 420 -2.91 1.67 15.50
CA GLU A 420 -2.67 0.37 14.87
C GLU A 420 -1.21 0.25 14.37
N ASP A 421 -0.71 -0.99 14.33
CA ASP A 421 0.59 -1.27 13.75
C ASP A 421 0.55 -1.08 12.22
N PRO A 422 1.47 -0.30 11.64
CA PRO A 422 1.51 -0.11 10.20
C PRO A 422 1.81 -1.44 9.49
N VAL A 423 1.24 -1.60 8.30
CA VAL A 423 1.50 -2.74 7.42
C VAL A 423 2.30 -2.27 6.21
N VAL A 424 2.95 -3.20 5.53
CA VAL A 424 3.64 -2.90 4.27
C VAL A 424 2.89 -3.61 3.15
N ASP A 425 2.32 -2.83 2.25
CA ASP A 425 1.69 -3.33 1.04
C ASP A 425 2.75 -3.42 -0.06
N VAL A 426 2.89 -4.60 -0.65
CA VAL A 426 3.90 -4.95 -1.63
C VAL A 426 3.21 -5.33 -2.93
N PHE A 427 3.50 -4.61 -4.00
CA PHE A 427 2.98 -4.89 -5.33
C PHE A 427 3.97 -5.74 -6.10
N LEU A 428 3.54 -6.92 -6.55
CA LEU A 428 4.36 -7.94 -7.21
C LEU A 428 3.84 -8.28 -8.60
N THR A 429 4.72 -8.74 -9.48
CA THR A 429 4.33 -9.42 -10.72
C THR A 429 3.75 -10.81 -10.42
N GLN A 430 2.99 -11.39 -11.36
CA GLN A 430 2.46 -12.76 -11.19
C GLN A 430 3.56 -13.79 -10.94
N SER A 431 4.68 -13.67 -11.66
CA SER A 431 5.81 -14.56 -11.49
C SER A 431 6.37 -14.44 -10.06
N ALA A 432 6.65 -13.23 -9.58
CA ALA A 432 7.15 -13.00 -8.22
C ALA A 432 6.19 -13.50 -7.13
N ALA A 433 4.89 -13.25 -7.27
CA ALA A 433 3.87 -13.69 -6.31
C ALA A 433 3.68 -15.22 -6.24
N SER A 434 4.11 -15.96 -7.26
CA SER A 434 4.11 -17.43 -7.24
C SER A 434 5.08 -18.00 -6.20
N TYR A 435 6.17 -17.28 -5.92
CA TYR A 435 7.23 -17.69 -4.98
C TYR A 435 6.97 -17.28 -3.52
N VAL A 436 5.91 -16.48 -3.27
CA VAL A 436 5.59 -15.94 -1.93
C VAL A 436 4.45 -16.75 -1.33
N GLN A 437 4.60 -17.12 -0.06
CA GLN A 437 3.61 -17.85 0.73
C GLN A 437 3.17 -17.05 1.94
N LEU A 438 1.98 -17.38 2.44
CA LEU A 438 1.51 -16.90 3.74
C LEU A 438 2.50 -17.34 4.83
N GLY A 439 2.81 -16.45 5.75
CA GLY A 439 3.77 -16.69 6.84
C GLY A 439 5.24 -16.61 6.43
N SER A 440 5.57 -16.29 5.17
CA SER A 440 6.96 -16.09 4.77
C SER A 440 7.58 -14.90 5.53
N PRO A 441 8.81 -15.04 6.07
CA PRO A 441 9.49 -13.92 6.71
C PRO A 441 9.95 -12.91 5.66
N ALA A 442 9.80 -11.63 5.96
CA ALA A 442 10.19 -10.52 5.10
C ALA A 442 11.16 -9.59 5.83
N ARG A 443 12.15 -9.08 5.10
CA ARG A 443 13.03 -8.00 5.57
C ARG A 443 12.67 -6.73 4.83
N ILE A 444 12.38 -5.68 5.57
CA ILE A 444 11.87 -4.43 5.05
C ILE A 444 12.89 -3.35 5.38
N LEU A 445 13.29 -2.57 4.39
CA LEU A 445 14.11 -1.38 4.54
C LEU A 445 13.26 -0.18 4.20
N VAL A 446 13.13 0.78 5.12
CA VAL A 446 12.47 2.07 4.88
C VAL A 446 13.57 3.10 4.65
N PRO A 447 13.90 3.47 3.39
CA PRO A 447 15.07 4.31 3.09
C PRO A 447 15.01 5.68 3.75
N ALA A 448 13.81 6.27 3.85
CA ALA A 448 13.60 7.59 4.45
C ALA A 448 14.03 7.69 5.92
N LEU A 449 14.06 6.56 6.63
CA LEU A 449 14.43 6.48 8.05
C LEU A 449 15.70 5.65 8.29
N ASP A 450 16.34 5.14 7.22
CA ASP A 450 17.41 4.14 7.24
C ASP A 450 17.11 2.96 8.22
N LEU A 451 15.85 2.52 8.23
CA LEU A 451 15.34 1.59 9.24
C LEU A 451 15.14 0.21 8.63
N LYS A 452 15.75 -0.81 9.25
CA LYS A 452 15.58 -2.23 8.89
C LYS A 452 14.58 -2.89 9.83
N LEU A 453 13.45 -3.30 9.28
CA LEU A 453 12.36 -3.96 9.98
C LEU A 453 12.22 -5.42 9.53
N LYS A 454 11.64 -6.23 10.40
CA LYS A 454 11.25 -7.60 10.09
C LYS A 454 9.73 -7.66 10.04
N GLY A 455 9.20 -8.45 9.12
CA GLY A 455 7.77 -8.68 9.02
C GLY A 455 7.44 -10.08 8.55
N GLU A 456 6.15 -10.39 8.54
CA GLU A 456 5.61 -11.67 8.09
C GLU A 456 4.48 -11.44 7.10
N VAL A 457 4.43 -12.25 6.05
CA VAL A 457 3.38 -12.17 5.03
C VAL A 457 2.04 -12.63 5.62
N VAL A 458 1.09 -11.71 5.73
CA VAL A 458 -0.24 -11.97 6.32
C VAL A 458 -1.30 -12.20 5.25
N SER A 459 -1.13 -11.66 4.05
CA SER A 459 -2.05 -11.93 2.93
C SER A 459 -1.34 -11.88 1.58
N VAL A 460 -1.82 -12.71 0.64
CA VAL A 460 -1.34 -12.77 -0.74
C VAL A 460 -2.56 -12.77 -1.66
N ASP A 461 -2.84 -11.65 -2.31
CA ASP A 461 -3.88 -11.53 -3.33
C ASP A 461 -3.25 -11.48 -4.72
N ARG A 462 -3.40 -12.56 -5.49
CA ARG A 462 -2.88 -12.67 -6.86
C ARG A 462 -3.82 -12.04 -7.91
N THR A 463 -5.00 -11.58 -7.50
CA THR A 463 -6.05 -11.05 -8.37
C THR A 463 -6.21 -9.54 -8.29
N TYR A 464 -5.45 -8.86 -7.43
CA TYR A 464 -5.61 -7.43 -7.13
C TYR A 464 -5.62 -6.55 -8.39
N GLY A 465 -4.67 -6.77 -9.31
CA GLY A 465 -4.58 -6.01 -10.57
C GLY A 465 -5.72 -6.25 -11.55
N PHE A 466 -6.60 -7.22 -11.31
CA PHE A 466 -7.74 -7.59 -12.15
C PHE A 466 -9.09 -7.12 -11.58
N ARG A 467 -9.12 -6.58 -10.35
CA ARG A 467 -10.37 -6.14 -9.69
C ARG A 467 -10.79 -4.70 -10.03
N ALA A 468 -9.91 -3.89 -10.63
CA ALA A 468 -10.20 -2.51 -10.99
C ALA A 468 -11.01 -2.44 -12.30
N GLY A 469 -12.32 -2.66 -12.20
CA GLY A 469 -13.32 -2.39 -13.25
C GLY A 469 -13.98 -3.62 -13.87
N LEU A 470 -15.32 -3.69 -13.81
CA LEU A 470 -16.11 -4.74 -14.49
C LEU A 470 -15.92 -4.75 -16.02
N GLN A 471 -15.49 -3.63 -16.61
CA GLN A 471 -15.19 -3.51 -18.04
C GLN A 471 -13.77 -3.95 -18.42
N ASP A 472 -12.86 -4.10 -17.44
CA ASP A 472 -11.45 -4.41 -17.66
C ASP A 472 -11.08 -5.86 -17.30
N ALA A 473 -12.04 -6.63 -16.78
CA ALA A 473 -11.85 -7.99 -16.29
C ALA A 473 -11.38 -9.01 -17.36
N TYR A 474 -11.56 -8.68 -18.66
CA TYR A 474 -11.25 -9.58 -19.78
C TYR A 474 -10.20 -9.03 -20.76
N ASN A 475 -9.58 -7.88 -20.47
CA ASN A 475 -8.47 -7.38 -21.29
C ASN A 475 -7.15 -8.06 -20.89
N TRP A 476 -6.52 -8.74 -21.85
CA TRP A 476 -5.21 -9.38 -21.66
C TRP A 476 -4.13 -8.30 -21.39
N ARG A 477 -3.74 -8.14 -20.12
CA ARG A 477 -2.60 -7.31 -19.72
C ARG A 477 -1.31 -8.12 -19.78
N HIS A 478 -0.25 -7.55 -20.34
CA HIS A 478 1.05 -8.20 -20.39
C HIS A 478 1.58 -8.53 -18.98
N ALA A 479 2.20 -9.70 -18.83
CA ALA A 479 2.67 -10.29 -17.56
C ALA A 479 3.72 -9.45 -16.79
N ALA A 480 4.20 -8.35 -17.37
CA ALA A 480 5.15 -7.43 -16.76
C ALA A 480 4.51 -6.49 -15.71
N GLY A 481 3.18 -6.34 -15.69
CA GLY A 481 2.48 -5.48 -14.73
C GLY A 481 2.44 -6.09 -13.31
N THR A 482 2.60 -5.25 -12.29
CA THR A 482 2.36 -5.62 -10.89
C THR A 482 0.87 -5.90 -10.68
N SER A 483 0.50 -7.17 -10.68
CA SER A 483 -0.88 -7.64 -10.68
C SER A 483 -1.24 -8.42 -9.40
N ALA A 484 -0.26 -8.71 -8.57
CA ALA A 484 -0.43 -9.31 -7.26
C ALA A 484 -0.11 -8.30 -6.15
N HIS A 485 -0.79 -8.43 -5.03
CA HIS A 485 -0.69 -7.59 -3.85
C HIS A 485 -0.43 -8.46 -2.62
N VAL A 486 0.62 -8.17 -1.87
CA VAL A 486 1.01 -8.90 -0.67
C VAL A 486 1.05 -7.94 0.50
N ARG A 487 0.38 -8.29 1.60
CA ARG A 487 0.41 -7.50 2.84
C ARG A 487 1.36 -8.15 3.83
N ILE A 488 2.24 -7.35 4.40
CA ILE A 488 3.23 -7.78 5.38
C ILE A 488 2.98 -7.05 6.70
N ALA A 489 2.76 -7.80 7.78
CA ALA A 489 2.69 -7.23 9.11
C ALA A 489 4.11 -7.07 9.67
N LEU A 490 4.38 -5.90 10.25
CA LEU A 490 5.64 -5.60 10.90
C LEU A 490 5.69 -6.26 12.29
N THR A 491 6.85 -6.81 12.64
CA THR A 491 7.07 -7.50 13.92
C THR A 491 8.10 -6.75 14.77
N GLY A 492 7.88 -6.69 16.09
CA GLY A 492 8.84 -6.10 17.03
C GLY A 492 8.97 -4.58 17.00
N LEU A 493 7.91 -3.85 16.62
CA LEU A 493 7.89 -2.39 16.60
C LEU A 493 7.80 -1.78 18.01
N SER A 494 8.82 -1.01 18.40
CA SER A 494 8.76 -0.14 19.58
C SER A 494 7.76 1.02 19.38
N PRO A 495 7.10 1.53 20.44
CA PRO A 495 6.11 2.61 20.33
C PRO A 495 6.60 3.87 19.58
N ASP A 496 7.86 4.28 19.80
CA ASP A 496 8.47 5.44 19.12
C ASP A 496 8.64 5.22 17.60
N LEU A 497 9.04 4.01 17.19
CA LEU A 497 9.14 3.67 15.77
C LEU A 497 7.77 3.60 15.10
N ARG A 498 6.70 3.23 15.83
CA ARG A 498 5.35 3.22 15.28
C ARG A 498 4.95 4.63 14.84
N THR A 499 5.10 5.63 15.70
CA THR A 499 4.71 7.02 15.39
C THR A 499 5.54 7.64 14.27
N ARG A 500 6.82 7.24 14.12
CA ARG A 500 7.70 7.72 13.04
C ARG A 500 7.38 7.14 11.66
N LEU A 501 6.76 5.97 11.59
CA LEU A 501 6.36 5.33 10.34
C LEU A 501 5.03 5.90 9.85
N ALA A 502 5.09 6.88 8.96
CA ALA A 502 3.92 7.42 8.28
C ALA A 502 3.50 6.54 7.09
N GLY A 503 2.20 6.49 6.80
CA GLY A 503 1.71 5.91 5.56
C GLY A 503 2.24 6.67 4.34
N GLY A 504 2.44 5.96 3.24
CA GLY A 504 3.01 6.49 2.00
C GLY A 504 4.54 6.45 1.92
N MET A 505 5.24 6.06 2.99
CA MET A 505 6.70 5.89 2.93
C MET A 505 7.08 4.73 2.00
N PRO A 506 7.99 4.94 1.02
CA PRO A 506 8.48 3.84 0.19
C PRO A 506 9.28 2.86 1.03
N ALA A 507 9.13 1.58 0.72
CA ALA A 507 9.84 0.50 1.39
C ALA A 507 10.45 -0.43 0.34
N ILE A 508 11.61 -0.99 0.66
CA ILE A 508 12.23 -2.07 -0.13
C ILE A 508 12.05 -3.34 0.66
N VAL A 509 11.45 -4.36 0.05
CA VAL A 509 11.14 -5.62 0.71
C VAL A 509 11.92 -6.75 0.06
N ASN A 510 12.67 -7.47 0.89
CA ASN A 510 13.35 -8.70 0.50
C ASN A 510 12.53 -9.90 0.98
N LEU A 511 12.03 -10.69 0.02
CA LEU A 511 11.24 -11.90 0.26
C LEU A 511 12.02 -13.16 -0.18
N PRO A 512 11.96 -14.27 0.59
CA PRO A 512 12.55 -15.54 0.19
C PRO A 512 11.72 -16.20 -0.91
N ARG A 513 12.37 -16.81 -1.91
CA ARG A 513 11.67 -17.64 -2.91
C ARG A 513 11.37 -19.03 -2.34
N SER A 514 10.09 -19.36 -2.11
CA SER A 514 9.69 -20.60 -1.43
C SER A 514 9.42 -21.81 -2.35
N LEU A 515 9.77 -21.75 -3.64
CA LEU A 515 9.48 -22.82 -4.61
C LEU A 515 10.02 -24.21 -4.22
N PHE A 516 11.05 -24.27 -3.37
CA PHE A 516 11.75 -25.51 -3.06
C PHE A 516 11.08 -26.43 -2.03
N LEU A 517 10.05 -25.96 -1.31
CA LEU A 517 9.40 -26.78 -0.26
C LEU A 517 8.26 -27.69 -0.76
N ARG A 518 7.94 -27.66 -2.07
CA ARG A 518 6.94 -28.56 -2.67
C ARG A 518 7.49 -29.88 -3.21
N ALA A 519 8.82 -30.05 -3.27
CA ALA A 519 9.43 -31.26 -3.83
C ALA A 519 9.73 -32.36 -2.78
N PHE A 520 9.46 -32.11 -1.50
CA PHE A 520 9.78 -33.04 -0.39
C PHE A 520 8.62 -33.19 0.62
N ARG A 521 7.38 -33.18 0.14
CA ARG A 521 6.22 -33.59 0.95
C ARG A 521 5.42 -34.68 0.28
#